data_AF-A0A963A3I6-F1
#
_entry.id   AF-A0A963A3I6-F1
#
_cell.length_a   1.000
_cell.length_b   1.000
_cell.length_c   1.000
_cell.angle_alpha   90.00
_cell.angle_beta   90.00
_cell.angle_gamma   90.00
#
_symmetry.space_group_name_H-M   'P 1'
#
loop_
_entity.id
_entity.type
_entity.pdbx_description
1 polymer ?
#
loop_
_entity_poly.entity_id
_entity_poly.type
_entity_poly.pdbx_seq_one_letter_code
_entity_poly.pdbx_strand_id
1 'polypeptide(L)'
;ANKIYVWVATPLMEHLPAGASMIATEVASPFLTPFKLSLVAAFFLSIPYTLYQMWAFVAPGLYAHEKRLVLPLVASSTLLFYIGMLFAYYVVFPLVFAFLTGTVPDGVTVATDIAKYLDFILTLFFAFGMAFEVPIATFILVWMGVTTPESLVEKRPYIIVGAFSLGMLLTPPDVISQTLLALPMWLLFEVGVIAAKLFGKRPEEGHPESVDGDHRAVGPAAPTQTAAAVPTTPAPGEEFVRFEGDPSPEKESWRPDPDRFVPLTEAELDAQLDMIEAEEDAEAKADRSASALVERKLKDVQKKRDAGDTAGARRLLYEILAEGDADQVSVAKNILQQLDTD
;
A
#
# COMPACT_ATOMS: atom_id res chain seq x y z
N ALA A 1 4.53 26.84 10.46
CA ALA A 1 4.94 25.83 9.48
C ALA A 1 6.43 25.94 9.13
N ASN A 2 6.88 27.03 8.48
CA ASN A 2 8.26 27.11 7.95
C ASN A 2 9.39 26.90 8.97
N LYS A 3 9.24 27.37 10.22
CA LYS A 3 10.24 27.12 11.29
C LYS A 3 10.35 25.65 11.70
N ILE A 4 9.21 24.95 11.79
CA ILE A 4 9.16 23.51 12.10
C ILE A 4 9.71 22.72 10.92
N TYR A 5 9.35 23.13 9.71
CA TYR A 5 9.89 22.55 8.49
C TYR A 5 11.41 22.62 8.44
N VAL A 6 11.99 23.80 8.65
CA VAL A 6 13.46 23.96 8.68
C VAL A 6 14.06 23.09 9.78
N TRP A 7 13.50 23.08 10.99
CA TRP A 7 14.05 22.30 12.10
C TRP A 7 14.02 20.78 11.86
N VAL A 8 12.90 20.23 11.35
CA VAL A 8 12.75 18.79 11.07
C VAL A 8 13.49 18.39 9.80
N ALA A 9 13.52 19.27 8.78
CA ALA A 9 14.10 18.95 7.49
C ALA A 9 15.63 19.16 7.43
N THR A 10 16.21 20.05 8.25
CA THR A 10 17.68 20.27 8.29
C THR A 10 18.48 18.97 8.44
N PRO A 11 18.21 18.09 9.44
CA PRO A 11 18.98 16.86 9.58
C PRO A 11 18.72 15.85 8.45
N LEU A 12 17.57 15.94 7.78
CA LEU A 12 17.30 15.15 6.58
C LEU A 12 18.16 15.68 5.42
N MET A 13 18.17 16.99 5.20
CA MET A 13 18.88 17.67 4.13
C MET A 13 20.42 17.59 4.24
N GLU A 14 20.98 17.43 5.44
CA GLU A 14 22.43 17.29 5.64
C GLU A 14 23.03 16.04 4.99
N HIS A 15 22.21 15.02 4.70
CA HIS A 15 22.67 13.80 4.03
C HIS A 15 22.51 13.86 2.50
N LEU A 16 22.16 15.03 1.94
CA LEU A 16 22.19 15.25 0.50
C LEU A 16 23.65 15.36 0.00
N PRO A 17 23.97 14.86 -1.22
CA PRO A 17 25.30 15.00 -1.80
C PRO A 17 25.72 16.47 -1.92
N ALA A 18 26.99 16.76 -1.59
CA ALA A 18 27.54 18.11 -1.68
C ALA A 18 27.39 18.67 -3.11
N GLY A 19 26.60 19.74 -3.25
CA GLY A 19 26.34 20.41 -4.55
C GLY A 19 24.96 20.16 -5.16
N ALA A 20 24.10 19.34 -4.55
CA ALA A 20 22.72 19.18 -4.99
C ALA A 20 21.87 20.41 -4.60
N SER A 21 21.50 21.23 -5.59
CA SER A 21 20.45 22.24 -5.37
C SER A 21 19.09 21.55 -5.37
N MET A 22 18.38 21.57 -4.24
CA MET A 22 16.99 21.11 -4.21
C MET A 22 16.15 22.02 -5.09
N ILE A 23 15.53 21.43 -6.10
CA ILE A 23 14.57 22.11 -6.97
C ILE A 23 13.16 21.73 -6.53
N ALA A 24 12.22 22.64 -6.74
CA ALA A 24 10.80 22.31 -6.70
C ALA A 24 10.33 22.26 -8.15
N THR A 25 10.05 21.06 -8.64
CA THR A 25 9.56 20.84 -10.01
C THR A 25 8.09 21.23 -10.15
N GLU A 26 7.31 21.04 -9.08
CA GLU A 26 5.89 21.41 -9.05
C GLU A 26 5.68 22.78 -8.39
N VAL A 27 4.79 23.59 -8.97
CA VAL A 27 4.47 24.95 -8.47
C VAL A 27 3.91 24.93 -7.05
N ALA A 28 3.15 23.89 -6.70
CA ALA A 28 2.54 23.74 -5.38
C ALA A 28 3.49 23.17 -4.32
N SER A 29 4.61 22.56 -4.71
CA SER A 29 5.52 21.85 -3.80
C SER A 29 6.03 22.71 -2.63
N PRO A 30 6.50 23.96 -2.84
CA PRO A 30 6.98 24.79 -1.73
C PRO A 30 5.90 25.14 -0.70
N PHE A 31 4.63 25.13 -1.10
CA PHE A 31 3.50 25.40 -0.21
C PHE A 31 3.03 24.15 0.53
N LEU A 32 2.86 23.01 -0.18
CA LEU A 32 2.28 21.79 0.40
C LEU A 32 3.27 20.98 1.23
N THR A 33 4.55 20.99 0.87
CA THR A 33 5.59 20.18 1.52
C THR A 33 5.69 20.43 3.05
N PRO A 34 5.72 21.70 3.53
CA PRO A 34 5.72 21.97 4.97
C PRO A 34 4.46 21.48 5.71
N PHE A 35 3.29 21.54 5.08
CA PHE A 35 2.05 21.04 5.68
C PHE A 35 2.07 19.52 5.77
N LYS A 36 2.47 18.83 4.71
CA LYS A 36 2.62 17.36 4.69
C LYS A 36 3.60 16.90 5.77
N LEU A 37 4.76 17.54 5.88
CA LEU A 37 5.73 17.22 6.93
C LEU A 37 5.14 17.40 8.32
N SER A 38 4.44 18.52 8.57
CA SER A 38 3.85 18.80 9.89
C SER A 38 2.79 17.76 10.26
N LEU A 39 1.96 17.35 9.29
CA LEU A 39 0.94 16.32 9.48
C LEU A 39 1.57 14.96 9.81
N VAL A 40 2.55 14.53 9.03
CA VAL A 40 3.23 13.24 9.24
C VAL A 40 4.05 13.24 10.53
N ALA A 41 4.70 14.36 10.88
CA ALA A 41 5.39 14.51 12.16
C ALA A 41 4.42 14.41 13.35
N ALA A 42 3.25 15.04 13.26
CA ALA A 42 2.20 14.91 14.27
C ALA A 42 1.71 13.46 14.40
N PHE A 43 1.56 12.76 13.26
CA PHE A 43 1.25 11.34 13.26
C PHE A 43 2.33 10.50 13.95
N PHE A 44 3.61 10.70 13.66
CA PHE A 44 4.71 10.00 14.34
C PHE A 44 4.78 10.29 15.84
N LEU A 45 4.41 11.51 16.26
CA LEU A 45 4.31 11.85 17.68
C LEU A 45 3.12 11.16 18.37
N SER A 46 2.07 10.85 17.61
CA SER A 46 0.89 10.11 18.10
C SER A 46 1.08 8.60 18.16
N ILE A 47 2.16 8.05 17.59
CA ILE A 47 2.44 6.60 17.56
C ILE A 47 2.35 5.90 18.91
N PRO A 48 2.88 6.44 20.03
CA PRO A 48 2.75 5.78 21.34
C PRO A 48 1.28 5.56 21.73
N TYR A 49 0.42 6.54 21.42
CA TYR A 49 -1.01 6.45 21.67
C TYR A 49 -1.71 5.52 20.67
N THR A 50 -1.35 5.58 19.39
CA THR A 50 -1.91 4.69 18.36
C THR A 50 -1.57 3.23 18.63
N LEU A 51 -0.31 2.91 18.97
CA LEU A 51 0.10 1.56 19.37
C LEU A 51 -0.63 1.11 20.63
N TYR A 52 -0.75 1.99 21.64
CA TYR A 52 -1.56 1.69 22.82
C TYR A 52 -2.99 1.30 22.45
N GLN A 53 -3.65 2.05 21.56
CA GLN A 53 -5.03 1.76 21.15
C GLN A 53 -5.13 0.49 20.30
N MET A 54 -4.19 0.26 19.37
CA MET A 54 -4.15 -0.97 18.58
C MET A 54 -3.99 -2.19 19.49
N TRP A 55 -3.06 -2.16 20.44
CA TRP A 55 -2.85 -3.26 21.38
C TRP A 55 -3.96 -3.38 22.42
N ALA A 56 -4.57 -2.27 22.86
CA ALA A 56 -5.74 -2.29 23.73
C ALA A 56 -6.97 -2.92 23.05
N PHE A 57 -7.08 -2.83 21.72
CA PHE A 57 -8.10 -3.53 20.94
C PHE A 57 -7.82 -5.03 20.79
N VAL A 58 -6.55 -5.43 20.73
CA VAL A 58 -6.14 -6.86 20.72
C VAL A 58 -6.20 -7.47 22.12
N ALA A 59 -6.00 -6.68 23.18
CA ALA A 59 -5.97 -7.13 24.57
C ALA A 59 -7.22 -7.89 25.06
N PRO A 60 -8.46 -7.62 24.60
CA PRO A 60 -9.62 -8.47 24.85
C PRO A 60 -9.46 -9.93 24.38
N GLY A 61 -8.65 -10.17 23.34
CA GLY A 61 -8.28 -11.52 22.87
C GLY A 61 -7.17 -12.17 23.71
N LEU A 62 -6.51 -11.40 24.58
CA LEU A 62 -5.55 -11.89 25.57
C LEU A 62 -6.30 -12.40 26.80
N TYR A 63 -5.88 -13.55 27.36
CA TYR A 63 -6.51 -14.10 28.57
C TYR A 63 -6.55 -13.07 29.70
N ALA A 64 -7.65 -13.03 30.45
CA ALA A 64 -7.94 -12.00 31.45
C ALA A 64 -6.84 -11.82 32.53
N HIS A 65 -6.02 -12.85 32.74
CA HIS A 65 -4.91 -12.86 33.70
C HIS A 65 -3.60 -12.24 33.14
N GLU A 66 -3.52 -11.99 31.84
CA GLU A 66 -2.30 -11.55 31.15
C GLU A 66 -2.35 -10.09 30.68
N LYS A 67 -3.43 -9.37 31.00
CA LYS A 67 -3.56 -7.93 30.70
C LYS A 67 -2.41 -7.07 31.22
N ARG A 68 -1.68 -7.54 32.25
CA ARG A 68 -0.48 -6.87 32.78
C ARG A 68 0.71 -6.88 31.81
N LEU A 69 0.75 -7.81 30.85
CA LEU A 69 1.78 -7.86 29.80
C LEU A 69 1.56 -6.82 28.70
N VAL A 70 0.37 -6.24 28.59
CA VAL A 70 0.06 -5.21 27.57
C VAL A 70 0.90 -3.95 27.81
N LEU A 71 1.12 -3.54 29.05
CA LEU A 71 1.90 -2.33 29.36
C LEU A 71 3.38 -2.42 28.92
N PRO A 72 4.16 -3.46 29.34
CA PRO A 72 5.53 -3.60 28.86
C PRO A 72 5.60 -3.89 27.36
N LEU A 73 4.57 -4.53 26.79
CA LEU A 73 4.48 -4.75 25.35
C LEU A 73 4.34 -3.44 24.58
N VAL A 74 3.39 -2.58 24.94
CA VAL A 74 3.18 -1.26 24.30
C VAL A 74 4.41 -0.38 24.47
N ALA A 75 5.07 -0.42 25.63
CA ALA A 75 6.32 0.30 25.84
C ALA A 75 7.44 -0.23 24.92
N SER A 76 7.57 -1.55 24.80
CA SER A 76 8.56 -2.18 23.93
C SER A 76 8.27 -1.93 22.46
N SER A 77 7.01 -1.98 22.02
CA SER A 77 6.60 -1.68 20.64
C SER A 77 6.89 -0.23 20.29
N THR A 78 6.49 0.70 21.15
CA THR A 78 6.78 2.12 20.96
C THR A 78 8.28 2.38 20.83
N LEU A 79 9.09 1.75 21.70
CA LEU A 79 10.54 1.86 21.62
C LEU A 79 11.07 1.26 20.31
N LEU A 80 10.59 0.09 19.92
CA LEU A 80 11.03 -0.64 18.74
C LEU A 80 10.66 0.11 17.44
N PHE A 81 9.50 0.76 17.40
CA PHE A 81 9.09 1.64 16.30
C PHE A 81 10.07 2.81 16.12
N TYR A 82 10.41 3.52 17.20
CA TYR A 82 11.39 4.60 17.12
C TYR A 82 12.79 4.08 16.78
N ILE A 83 13.20 2.92 17.30
CA ILE A 83 14.44 2.25 16.87
C ILE A 83 14.40 1.95 15.36
N GLY A 84 13.26 1.52 14.83
CA GLY A 84 13.05 1.30 13.40
C GLY A 84 13.21 2.58 12.59
N MET A 85 12.65 3.69 13.07
CA MET A 85 12.88 5.02 12.47
C MET A 85 14.36 5.43 12.50
N LEU A 86 15.04 5.25 13.63
CA LEU A 86 16.47 5.53 13.75
C LEU A 86 17.28 4.63 12.81
N PHE A 87 16.95 3.35 12.70
CA PHE A 87 17.60 2.41 11.79
C PHE A 87 17.42 2.84 10.33
N ALA A 88 16.21 3.27 9.97
CA ALA A 88 15.93 3.82 8.64
C ALA A 88 16.80 5.05 8.35
N TYR A 89 16.93 5.97 9.30
CA TYR A 89 17.73 7.20 9.14
C TYR A 89 19.25 6.95 9.10
N TYR A 90 19.78 6.14 10.01
CA TYR A 90 21.24 5.98 10.15
C TYR A 90 21.85 4.87 9.30
N VAL A 91 21.07 3.84 8.94
CA VAL A 91 21.60 2.67 8.22
C VAL A 91 21.05 2.61 6.82
N VAL A 92 19.73 2.61 6.67
CA VAL A 92 19.09 2.38 5.37
C VAL A 92 19.28 3.58 4.45
N PHE A 93 19.03 4.78 4.96
CA PHE A 93 19.06 5.99 4.17
C PHE A 93 20.43 6.23 3.50
N PRO A 94 21.58 6.19 4.20
CA PRO A 94 22.89 6.31 3.55
C PRO A 94 23.15 5.23 2.51
N LEU A 95 22.66 4.00 2.75
CA LEU A 95 22.92 2.85 1.90
C LEU A 95 22.16 2.94 0.57
N VAL A 96 20.90 3.40 0.61
CA VAL A 96 20.12 3.67 -0.61
C VAL A 96 20.70 4.85 -1.38
N PHE A 97 21.06 5.97 -0.72
CA PHE A 97 21.64 7.11 -1.42
C PHE A 97 23.04 6.85 -1.98
N ALA A 98 23.86 6.07 -1.29
CA ALA A 98 25.16 5.62 -1.80
C ALA A 98 24.99 4.80 -3.08
N PHE A 99 23.97 3.95 -3.15
CA PHE A 99 23.64 3.22 -4.36
C PHE A 99 23.12 4.14 -5.48
N LEU A 100 22.13 5.00 -5.17
CA LEU A 100 21.54 5.92 -6.16
C LEU A 100 22.55 6.90 -6.75
N THR A 101 23.54 7.33 -5.98
CA THR A 101 24.61 8.22 -6.47
C THR A 101 25.74 7.47 -7.15
N GLY A 102 26.00 6.22 -6.75
CA GLY A 102 27.04 5.36 -7.36
C GLY A 102 26.69 4.88 -8.77
N THR A 103 25.42 4.94 -9.19
CA THR A 103 24.98 4.59 -10.54
C THR A 103 24.97 5.76 -11.52
N VAL A 104 25.29 6.97 -11.05
CA VAL A 104 25.28 8.19 -11.86
C VAL A 104 26.52 8.22 -12.77
N PRO A 105 26.35 8.35 -14.10
CA PRO A 105 27.49 8.49 -15.01
C PRO A 105 28.29 9.77 -14.78
N ASP A 106 29.59 9.72 -15.04
CA ASP A 106 30.48 10.88 -14.97
C ASP A 106 29.95 12.03 -15.83
N GLY A 107 29.73 13.19 -15.21
CA GLY A 107 29.25 14.41 -15.89
C GLY A 107 27.75 14.68 -15.78
N VAL A 108 26.96 13.82 -15.11
CA VAL A 108 25.54 14.09 -14.82
C VAL A 108 25.38 14.62 -13.39
N THR A 109 24.81 15.82 -13.23
CA THR A 109 24.44 16.36 -11.91
C THR A 109 23.07 15.84 -11.48
N VAL A 110 22.99 15.20 -10.32
CA VAL A 110 21.71 14.78 -9.74
C VAL A 110 21.00 15.99 -9.14
N ALA A 111 19.86 16.36 -9.73
CA ALA A 111 18.95 17.34 -9.15
C ALA A 111 17.76 16.60 -8.52
N THR A 112 17.68 16.64 -7.19
CA THR A 112 16.59 15.97 -6.46
C THR A 112 15.47 16.96 -6.14
N ASP A 113 14.23 16.56 -6.40
CA ASP A 113 13.05 17.32 -6.02
C ASP A 113 12.78 17.21 -4.51
N ILE A 114 12.52 18.35 -3.85
CA ILE A 114 12.34 18.42 -2.40
C ILE A 114 11.11 17.67 -1.89
N ALA A 115 10.00 17.70 -2.64
CA ALA A 115 8.77 17.02 -2.27
C ALA A 115 8.93 15.51 -2.44
N LYS A 116 9.51 15.07 -3.57
CA LYS A 116 9.79 13.63 -3.80
C LYS A 116 10.78 13.07 -2.79
N TYR A 117 11.82 13.82 -2.45
CA TYR A 117 12.79 13.45 -1.43
C TYR A 117 12.13 13.29 -0.05
N LEU A 118 11.33 14.28 0.36
CA LEU A 118 10.61 14.20 1.62
C LEU A 118 9.64 13.02 1.64
N ASP A 119 8.90 12.81 0.55
CA ASP A 119 7.96 11.71 0.40
C ASP A 119 8.64 10.35 0.53
N PHE A 120 9.80 10.19 -0.11
CA PHE A 120 10.62 9.00 0.02
C PHE A 120 11.01 8.74 1.48
N ILE A 121 11.57 9.75 2.17
CA ILE A 121 12.00 9.59 3.57
C ILE A 121 10.84 9.30 4.51
N LEU A 122 9.74 10.05 4.39
CA LEU A 122 8.58 9.88 5.26
C LEU A 122 7.96 8.49 5.09
N THR A 123 7.89 8.00 3.85
CA THR A 123 7.39 6.65 3.55
C THR A 123 8.37 5.59 4.09
N LEU A 124 9.68 5.82 3.95
CA LEU A 124 10.72 4.94 4.49
C LEU A 124 10.63 4.82 6.01
N PHE A 125 10.50 5.94 6.73
CA PHE A 125 10.34 5.94 8.19
C PHE A 125 9.08 5.23 8.63
N PHE A 126 7.97 5.45 7.93
CA PHE A 126 6.73 4.75 8.23
C PHE A 126 6.87 3.25 8.01
N ALA A 127 7.40 2.82 6.87
CA ALA A 127 7.53 1.41 6.54
C ALA A 127 8.51 0.67 7.46
N PHE A 128 9.67 1.24 7.78
CA PHE A 128 10.60 0.62 8.73
C PHE A 128 10.09 0.69 10.16
N GLY A 129 9.45 1.78 10.58
CA GLY A 129 8.79 1.84 11.89
C GLY A 129 7.78 0.70 12.05
N MET A 130 6.93 0.49 11.04
CA MET A 130 5.97 -0.61 11.02
C MET A 130 6.63 -2.00 10.85
N ALA A 131 7.70 -2.12 10.06
CA ALA A 131 8.43 -3.39 9.90
C ALA A 131 9.07 -3.84 11.22
N PHE A 132 9.52 -2.89 12.05
CA PHE A 132 10.04 -3.16 13.38
C PHE A 132 8.96 -3.62 14.37
N GLU A 133 7.67 -3.54 14.03
CA GLU A 133 6.59 -4.15 14.81
C GLU A 133 6.36 -5.64 14.48
N VAL A 134 6.88 -6.12 13.33
CA VAL A 134 6.75 -7.52 12.90
C VAL A 134 7.26 -8.52 13.95
N PRO A 135 8.42 -8.33 14.61
CA PRO A 135 8.88 -9.23 15.66
C PRO A 135 7.90 -9.36 16.82
N ILE A 136 7.30 -8.24 17.24
CA ILE A 136 6.34 -8.19 18.35
C ILE A 136 5.02 -8.85 17.94
N ALA A 137 4.51 -8.53 16.77
CA ALA A 137 3.31 -9.17 16.22
C ALA A 137 3.49 -10.70 16.12
N THR A 138 4.65 -11.14 15.63
CA THR A 138 5.00 -12.57 15.52
C THR A 138 5.05 -13.25 16.88
N PHE A 139 5.70 -12.61 17.86
CA PHE A 139 5.78 -13.11 19.23
C PHE A 139 4.39 -13.31 19.84
N ILE A 140 3.50 -12.33 19.72
CA ILE A 140 2.15 -12.39 20.29
C ILE A 140 1.30 -13.44 19.59
N LEU A 141 1.38 -13.56 18.26
CA LEU A 141 0.65 -14.58 17.51
C LEU A 141 0.99 -16.00 17.98
N VAL A 142 2.28 -16.26 18.24
CA VAL A 142 2.73 -17.55 18.78
C VAL A 142 2.27 -17.73 20.22
N TRP A 143 2.44 -16.70 21.05
CA TRP A 143 2.11 -16.76 22.46
C TRP A 143 0.60 -16.93 22.72
N MET A 144 -0.26 -16.34 21.88
CA MET A 144 -1.72 -16.57 21.89
C MET A 144 -2.11 -17.96 21.36
N GLY A 145 -1.19 -18.70 20.75
CA GLY A 145 -1.46 -20.00 20.13
C GLY A 145 -2.19 -19.91 18.79
N VAL A 146 -2.23 -18.74 18.14
CA VAL A 146 -2.84 -18.57 16.80
C VAL A 146 -1.98 -19.25 15.72
N THR A 147 -0.67 -19.30 15.94
CA THR A 147 0.30 -19.96 15.05
C THR A 147 1.41 -20.61 15.86
N THR A 148 2.11 -21.58 15.28
CA THR A 148 3.33 -22.15 15.87
C THR A 148 4.57 -21.54 15.21
N PRO A 149 5.74 -21.52 15.90
CA PRO A 149 6.99 -21.11 15.27
C PRO A 149 7.34 -21.96 14.04
N GLU A 150 6.97 -23.24 14.03
CA GLU A 150 7.20 -24.16 12.92
C GLU A 150 6.37 -23.73 11.69
N SER A 151 5.09 -23.39 11.89
CA SER A 151 4.24 -22.90 10.80
C SER A 151 4.74 -21.56 10.23
N LEU A 152 5.30 -20.69 11.08
CA LEU A 152 5.90 -19.43 10.62
C LEU A 152 7.16 -19.66 9.78
N VAL A 153 7.96 -20.67 10.13
CA VAL A 153 9.14 -21.08 9.35
C VAL A 153 8.75 -21.60 7.97
N GLU A 154 7.66 -22.35 7.86
CA GLU A 154 7.13 -22.79 6.55
C GLU A 154 6.68 -21.61 5.68
N LYS A 155 6.20 -20.53 6.30
CA LYS A 155 5.70 -19.34 5.61
C LYS A 155 6.78 -18.31 5.24
N ARG A 156 8.07 -18.63 5.44
CA ARG A 156 9.20 -17.76 5.04
C ARG A 156 9.11 -17.23 3.60
N PRO A 157 8.75 -18.04 2.58
CA PRO A 157 8.67 -17.54 1.21
C PRO A 157 7.67 -16.40 1.07
N TYR A 158 6.52 -16.46 1.75
CA TYR A 158 5.51 -15.40 1.72
C TYR A 158 6.00 -14.10 2.37
N ILE A 159 6.73 -14.21 3.48
CA ILE A 159 7.32 -13.05 4.16
C ILE A 159 8.41 -12.41 3.30
N ILE A 160 9.24 -13.24 2.64
CA ILE A 160 10.25 -12.75 1.71
C ILE A 160 9.57 -12.00 0.56
N VAL A 161 8.54 -12.58 -0.06
CA VAL A 161 7.78 -11.89 -1.12
C VAL A 161 7.20 -10.57 -0.60
N GLY A 162 6.57 -10.56 0.58
CA GLY A 162 6.05 -9.33 1.18
C GLY A 162 7.12 -8.26 1.46
N ALA A 163 8.31 -8.67 1.92
CA ALA A 163 9.45 -7.78 2.12
C ALA A 163 9.96 -7.21 0.80
N PHE A 164 10.05 -8.02 -0.25
CA PHE A 164 10.42 -7.55 -1.59
C PHE A 164 9.33 -6.65 -2.20
N SER A 165 8.04 -6.94 -2.01
CA SER A 165 6.93 -6.07 -2.43
C SER A 165 6.97 -4.72 -1.74
N LEU A 166 7.24 -4.70 -0.42
CA LEU A 166 7.41 -3.45 0.31
C LEU A 166 8.66 -2.69 -0.16
N GLY A 167 9.75 -3.40 -0.48
CA GLY A 167 10.92 -2.83 -1.15
C GLY A 167 10.56 -2.17 -2.49
N MET A 168 9.75 -2.81 -3.33
CA MET A 168 9.29 -2.23 -4.61
C MET A 168 8.38 -1.01 -4.45
N LEU A 169 7.67 -0.90 -3.32
CA LEU A 169 6.85 0.27 -3.04
C LEU A 169 7.70 1.45 -2.56
N LEU A 170 8.75 1.16 -1.77
CA LEU A 170 9.59 2.17 -1.15
C LEU A 170 10.68 2.68 -2.08
N THR A 171 11.28 1.81 -2.87
CA THR A 171 12.25 2.17 -3.89
C THR A 171 11.61 2.09 -5.27
N PRO A 172 12.06 2.92 -6.24
CA PRO A 172 11.77 2.68 -7.65
C PRO A 172 12.12 1.23 -8.06
N PRO A 173 11.76 0.76 -9.27
CA PRO A 173 12.05 -0.61 -9.72
C PRO A 173 13.56 -0.84 -9.95
N ASP A 174 14.32 -0.86 -8.85
CA ASP A 174 15.75 -1.11 -8.75
C ASP A 174 15.99 -2.31 -7.83
N VAL A 175 16.51 -3.39 -8.42
CA VAL A 175 16.68 -4.68 -7.74
C VAL A 175 17.66 -4.59 -6.56
N ILE A 176 18.68 -3.73 -6.66
CA ILE A 176 19.74 -3.66 -5.64
C ILE A 176 19.20 -2.96 -4.40
N SER A 177 18.64 -1.75 -4.53
CA SER A 177 18.02 -1.03 -3.42
C SER A 177 16.83 -1.79 -2.85
N GLN A 178 16.04 -2.46 -3.68
CA GLN A 178 14.94 -3.32 -3.24
C GLN A 178 15.45 -4.47 -2.35
N THR A 179 16.51 -5.17 -2.77
CA THR A 179 17.10 -6.28 -1.99
C THR A 179 17.71 -5.79 -0.68
N LEU A 180 18.38 -4.64 -0.73
CA LEU A 180 18.99 -3.96 0.40
C LEU A 180 17.98 -3.61 1.50
N LEU A 181 16.76 -3.25 1.10
CA LEU A 181 15.63 -2.97 1.98
C LEU A 181 14.95 -4.24 2.49
N ALA A 182 14.78 -5.23 1.61
CA ALA A 182 14.11 -6.48 1.93
C ALA A 182 14.86 -7.32 2.97
N LEU A 183 16.20 -7.29 2.94
CA LEU A 183 17.05 -8.10 3.81
C LEU A 183 16.88 -7.74 5.31
N PRO A 184 16.94 -6.47 5.73
CA PRO A 184 16.60 -6.09 7.10
C PRO A 184 15.20 -6.51 7.54
N MET A 185 14.20 -6.42 6.66
CA MET A 185 12.82 -6.82 6.98
C MET A 185 12.70 -8.33 7.20
N TRP A 186 13.37 -9.12 6.36
CA TRP A 186 13.46 -10.57 6.55
C TRP A 186 14.19 -10.93 7.85
N LEU A 187 15.27 -10.22 8.18
CA LEU A 187 16.01 -10.42 9.42
C LEU A 187 15.14 -10.12 10.65
N LEU A 188 14.34 -9.05 10.62
CA LEU A 188 13.41 -8.71 11.70
C LEU A 188 12.39 -9.82 11.92
N PHE A 189 11.83 -10.38 10.85
CA PHE A 189 10.94 -11.53 10.96
C PHE A 189 11.63 -12.71 11.64
N GLU A 190 12.88 -13.00 11.28
CA GLU A 190 13.65 -14.07 11.92
C GLU A 190 13.88 -13.84 13.41
N VAL A 191 14.21 -12.61 13.79
CA VAL A 191 14.33 -12.21 15.20
C VAL A 191 13.00 -12.44 15.94
N GLY A 192 11.87 -12.14 15.31
CA GLY A 192 10.53 -12.41 15.84
C GLY A 192 10.28 -13.90 16.09
N VAL A 193 10.59 -14.74 15.10
CA VAL A 193 10.44 -16.20 15.22
C VAL A 193 11.36 -16.76 16.31
N ILE A 194 12.59 -16.29 16.41
CA ILE A 194 13.55 -16.72 17.44
C ILE A 194 13.06 -16.31 18.83
N ALA A 195 12.60 -15.07 19.00
CA ALA A 195 12.02 -14.60 20.26
C ALA A 195 10.81 -15.44 20.67
N ALA A 196 9.93 -15.77 19.70
CA ALA A 196 8.78 -16.63 19.92
C ALA A 196 9.19 -18.06 20.35
N LYS A 197 10.26 -18.63 19.80
CA LYS A 197 10.76 -19.95 20.22
C LYS A 197 11.34 -19.95 21.63
N LEU A 198 12.07 -18.90 21.99
CA LEU A 198 12.73 -18.78 23.30
C LEU A 198 11.73 -18.51 24.43
N PHE A 199 10.71 -17.69 24.17
CA PHE A 199 9.80 -17.18 25.20
C PHE A 199 8.34 -17.65 25.06
N GLY A 200 7.95 -18.28 23.94
CA GLY A 200 6.56 -18.64 23.61
C GLY A 200 6.08 -20.00 24.13
N LYS A 201 6.75 -20.61 25.12
CA LYS A 201 6.24 -21.85 25.73
C LYS A 201 5.08 -21.56 26.68
N ARG A 202 3.86 -21.84 26.21
CA ARG A 202 2.69 -22.01 27.07
C ARG A 202 2.87 -23.30 27.89
N PRO A 203 2.62 -23.30 29.21
CA PRO A 203 2.42 -24.54 29.96
C PRO A 203 1.19 -25.22 29.36
N GLU A 204 1.33 -26.48 28.93
CA GLU A 204 0.21 -27.27 28.47
C GLU A 204 -0.81 -27.43 29.61
N GLU A 205 -1.97 -26.79 29.49
CA GLU A 205 -3.17 -27.23 30.18
C GLU A 205 -3.92 -28.15 29.23
N GLY A 206 -3.90 -29.44 29.57
CA GLY A 206 -4.39 -30.52 28.73
C GLY A 206 -5.88 -30.42 28.41
N HIS A 207 -6.20 -30.75 27.16
CA HIS A 207 -7.49 -31.32 26.80
C HIS A 207 -7.22 -32.69 26.16
N PRO A 208 -7.70 -33.80 26.76
CA PRO A 208 -7.46 -35.12 26.23
C PRO A 208 -8.33 -35.38 24.98
N GLU A 209 -7.76 -36.23 24.13
CA GLU A 209 -8.34 -36.94 22.99
C GLU A 209 -9.84 -37.28 23.06
N SER A 210 -10.47 -37.15 21.89
CA SER A 210 -11.29 -38.14 21.15
C SER A 210 -12.32 -37.33 20.35
N VAL A 211 -12.51 -37.55 19.06
CA VAL A 211 -13.35 -38.64 18.54
C VAL A 211 -12.84 -39.12 17.17
N ASP A 212 -12.72 -40.44 17.09
CA ASP A 212 -12.52 -41.30 15.92
C ASP A 212 -13.41 -40.97 14.71
N GLY A 213 -12.87 -41.25 13.52
CA GLY A 213 -13.69 -41.47 12.34
C GLY A 213 -14.27 -42.89 12.33
N ASP A 214 -15.59 -43.02 12.15
CA ASP A 214 -16.19 -44.13 11.41
C ASP A 214 -17.48 -43.66 10.72
N HIS A 215 -17.66 -44.11 9.48
CA HIS A 215 -18.82 -43.86 8.63
C HIS A 215 -20.00 -44.74 9.05
N ARG A 216 -21.23 -44.23 8.98
CA ARG A 216 -22.41 -44.91 8.36
C ARG A 216 -23.67 -44.01 8.33
N ALA A 217 -24.36 -44.08 7.19
CA ALA A 217 -25.67 -43.51 6.87
C ALA A 217 -26.77 -43.93 7.88
N VAL A 218 -27.88 -43.20 8.07
CA VAL A 218 -29.11 -43.14 7.24
C VAL A 218 -30.04 -42.05 7.84
N GLY A 219 -30.83 -41.34 7.01
CA GLY A 219 -31.64 -40.16 7.36
C GLY A 219 -33.00 -40.38 8.08
N PRO A 220 -34.05 -39.59 7.76
CA PRO A 220 -34.54 -38.51 8.64
C PRO A 220 -36.03 -38.65 9.08
N ALA A 221 -36.46 -37.95 10.15
CA ALA A 221 -37.82 -37.40 10.33
C ALA A 221 -37.98 -36.69 11.69
N ALA A 222 -38.50 -35.46 11.67
CA ALA A 222 -39.13 -34.75 12.79
C ALA A 222 -40.66 -35.03 12.81
N PRO A 223 -41.50 -34.37 13.62
CA PRO A 223 -41.38 -33.77 14.97
C PRO A 223 -42.43 -34.38 15.94
N THR A 224 -42.63 -33.92 17.19
CA THR A 224 -43.79 -33.07 17.56
C THR A 224 -44.03 -33.07 19.10
N GLN A 225 -44.47 -31.91 19.64
CA GLN A 225 -45.27 -31.68 20.88
C GLN A 225 -44.55 -31.78 22.26
N THR A 226 -44.78 -30.96 23.30
CA THR A 226 -45.94 -30.12 23.71
C THR A 226 -45.50 -29.01 24.68
N ALA A 227 -46.29 -27.92 24.65
CA ALA A 227 -46.28 -26.74 25.50
C ALA A 227 -46.53 -26.98 27.01
N ALA A 228 -46.12 -26.04 27.85
CA ALA A 228 -46.74 -25.80 29.16
C ALA A 228 -46.78 -24.30 29.48
N ALA A 229 -47.90 -23.91 30.06
CA ALA A 229 -48.51 -22.59 30.20
C ALA A 229 -48.09 -21.88 31.53
N VAL A 230 -47.86 -20.55 31.57
CA VAL A 230 -48.79 -19.46 32.06
C VAL A 230 -48.70 -19.24 33.59
N PRO A 231 -49.09 -18.09 34.22
CA PRO A 231 -49.06 -16.63 33.94
C PRO A 231 -48.43 -15.81 35.11
N THR A 232 -48.44 -14.47 35.10
CA THR A 232 -49.07 -13.63 36.18
C THR A 232 -49.19 -12.14 35.75
N THR A 233 -50.39 -11.61 35.98
CA THR A 233 -51.02 -10.31 35.72
C THR A 233 -50.33 -9.07 36.34
N PRO A 234 -50.54 -7.83 35.80
CA PRO A 234 -49.82 -6.61 36.22
C PRO A 234 -50.57 -5.77 37.28
N ALA A 235 -49.85 -4.82 37.92
CA ALA A 235 -50.41 -3.80 38.80
C ALA A 235 -50.68 -2.47 38.04
N PRO A 236 -51.70 -1.68 38.43
CA PRO A 236 -52.20 -0.57 37.64
C PRO A 236 -51.65 0.79 38.09
N GLY A 237 -51.39 1.69 37.13
CA GLY A 237 -51.28 3.11 37.40
C GLY A 237 -49.98 3.75 36.92
N GLU A 238 -49.79 3.83 35.60
CA GLU A 238 -49.09 4.95 34.97
C GLU A 238 -49.53 5.01 33.50
N GLU A 239 -50.21 6.11 33.15
CA GLU A 239 -50.62 6.44 31.78
C GLU A 239 -49.38 6.65 30.91
N PHE A 240 -49.13 5.72 30.00
CA PHE A 240 -48.33 6.01 28.81
C PHE A 240 -49.28 6.20 27.63
N VAL A 241 -49.26 7.42 27.08
CA VAL A 241 -49.88 7.77 25.80
C VAL A 241 -49.31 6.86 24.73
N ARG A 242 -50.12 5.93 24.21
CA ARG A 242 -49.76 5.09 23.07
C ARG A 242 -49.78 5.96 21.83
N PHE A 243 -48.61 6.22 21.25
CA PHE A 243 -48.52 6.86 19.94
C PHE A 243 -49.08 5.89 18.90
N GLU A 244 -50.28 6.18 18.43
CA GLU A 244 -50.96 5.47 17.36
C GLU A 244 -50.45 6.03 16.03
N GLY A 245 -49.22 5.66 15.71
CA GLY A 245 -48.59 5.92 14.43
C GLY A 245 -47.82 4.67 14.08
N ASP A 246 -48.23 4.01 13.00
CA ASP A 246 -47.52 2.92 12.37
C ASP A 246 -46.28 3.50 11.66
N PRO A 247 -45.05 3.18 12.08
CA PRO A 247 -43.89 3.33 11.24
C PRO A 247 -43.36 1.93 10.96
N SER A 248 -44.21 1.04 10.44
CA SER A 248 -43.73 -0.12 9.71
C SER A 248 -42.81 0.42 8.62
N PRO A 249 -41.48 0.22 8.71
CA PRO A 249 -40.69 0.43 7.53
C PRO A 249 -41.18 -0.63 6.56
N GLU A 250 -41.59 -0.19 5.38
CA GLU A 250 -41.92 -1.05 4.27
C GLU A 250 -40.84 -2.13 4.19
N LYS A 251 -41.21 -3.38 4.46
CA LYS A 251 -40.35 -4.53 4.27
C LYS A 251 -40.22 -4.74 2.78
N GLU A 252 -39.48 -3.86 2.12
CA GLU A 252 -38.91 -4.12 0.83
C GLU A 252 -37.91 -5.25 1.07
N SER A 253 -38.37 -6.48 0.80
CA SER A 253 -37.60 -7.68 1.05
C SER A 253 -36.35 -7.62 0.19
N TRP A 254 -35.22 -7.27 0.79
CA TRP A 254 -33.93 -7.54 0.18
C TRP A 254 -33.82 -9.07 0.05
N ARG A 255 -34.15 -9.56 -1.15
CA ARG A 255 -33.84 -10.91 -1.58
C ARG A 255 -32.49 -10.81 -2.29
N PRO A 256 -31.44 -11.51 -1.84
CA PRO A 256 -30.28 -11.73 -2.68
C PRO A 256 -30.80 -12.41 -3.95
N ASP A 257 -30.70 -11.73 -5.09
CA ASP A 257 -31.00 -12.32 -6.38
C ASP A 257 -29.95 -13.41 -6.63
N PRO A 258 -30.34 -14.71 -6.61
CA PRO A 258 -29.40 -15.82 -6.67
C PRO A 258 -28.64 -15.87 -8.01
N ASP A 259 -29.14 -15.19 -9.03
CA ASP A 259 -28.54 -15.14 -10.37
C ASP A 259 -27.68 -13.89 -10.59
N ARG A 260 -27.53 -13.03 -9.56
CA ARG A 260 -26.76 -11.78 -9.67
C ARG A 260 -25.25 -12.00 -9.80
N PHE A 261 -24.77 -13.18 -9.40
CA PHE A 261 -23.37 -13.58 -9.59
C PHE A 261 -23.30 -15.07 -9.92
N VAL A 262 -23.34 -15.38 -11.21
CA VAL A 262 -22.95 -16.70 -11.73
C VAL A 262 -21.46 -16.60 -12.11
N PRO A 263 -20.56 -17.37 -11.48
CA PRO A 263 -19.18 -17.41 -11.92
C PRO A 263 -19.14 -17.93 -13.37
N LEU A 264 -18.42 -17.22 -14.23
CA LEU A 264 -18.20 -17.62 -15.63
C LEU A 264 -17.66 -19.06 -15.65
N THR A 265 -18.22 -19.89 -16.54
CA THR A 265 -17.65 -21.23 -16.76
C THR A 265 -16.24 -21.09 -17.35
N GLU A 266 -15.37 -22.09 -17.16
CA GLU A 266 -13.98 -22.03 -17.65
C GLU A 266 -13.90 -21.69 -19.15
N ALA A 267 -14.82 -22.23 -19.96
CA ALA A 267 -14.89 -21.94 -21.39
C ALA A 267 -15.34 -20.50 -21.71
N GLU A 268 -16.20 -19.90 -20.89
CA GLU A 268 -16.63 -18.51 -21.06
C GLU A 268 -15.56 -17.52 -20.58
N LEU A 269 -14.81 -17.89 -19.54
CA LEU A 269 -13.67 -17.13 -19.05
C LEU A 269 -12.56 -17.08 -20.10
N ASP A 270 -12.20 -18.23 -20.68
CA ASP A 270 -11.21 -18.32 -21.75
C ASP A 270 -11.65 -17.51 -22.98
N ALA A 271 -12.92 -17.60 -23.37
CA ALA A 271 -13.45 -16.80 -24.49
C ALA A 271 -13.42 -15.28 -24.22
N GLN A 272 -13.64 -14.84 -22.98
CA GLN A 272 -13.50 -13.43 -22.61
C GLN A 272 -12.03 -12.99 -22.60
N LEU A 273 -11.11 -13.83 -22.10
CA LEU A 273 -9.68 -13.56 -22.15
C LEU A 273 -9.20 -13.42 -23.59
N ASP A 274 -9.59 -14.32 -24.49
CA ASP A 274 -9.27 -14.25 -25.93
C ASP A 274 -9.83 -12.97 -26.58
N MET A 275 -11.02 -12.52 -26.17
CA MET A 275 -11.60 -11.27 -26.66
C MET A 275 -10.84 -10.04 -26.17
N ILE A 276 -10.44 -10.03 -24.90
CA ILE A 276 -9.65 -8.93 -24.31
C ILE A 276 -8.26 -8.87 -24.97
N GLU A 277 -7.58 -10.00 -25.11
CA GLU A 277 -6.29 -10.06 -25.81
C GLU A 277 -6.42 -9.58 -27.27
N ALA A 278 -7.50 -9.94 -27.97
CA ALA A 278 -7.75 -9.48 -29.33
C ALA A 278 -8.03 -7.97 -29.42
N GLU A 279 -8.73 -7.39 -28.44
CA GLU A 279 -8.95 -5.95 -28.33
C GLU A 279 -7.64 -5.20 -28.04
N GLU A 280 -6.84 -5.68 -27.08
CA GLU A 280 -5.53 -5.11 -26.75
C GLU A 280 -4.56 -5.17 -27.96
N ASP A 281 -4.54 -6.28 -28.69
CA ASP A 281 -3.75 -6.43 -29.91
C ASP A 281 -4.22 -5.49 -31.04
N ALA A 282 -5.53 -5.22 -31.12
CA ALA A 282 -6.09 -4.29 -32.09
C ALA A 282 -5.75 -2.85 -31.75
N GLU A 283 -5.83 -2.46 -30.48
CA GLU A 283 -5.46 -1.15 -29.97
C GLU A 283 -3.95 -0.89 -30.17
N ALA A 284 -3.10 -1.87 -29.84
CA ALA A 284 -1.66 -1.79 -30.07
C ALA A 284 -1.28 -1.65 -31.56
N LYS A 285 -2.05 -2.28 -32.46
CA LYS A 285 -1.87 -2.11 -33.92
C LYS A 285 -2.34 -0.72 -34.39
N ALA A 286 -3.43 -0.20 -33.83
CA ALA A 286 -3.93 1.14 -34.14
C ALA A 286 -2.91 2.22 -33.73
N ASP A 287 -2.33 2.11 -32.54
CA ASP A 287 -1.30 3.03 -32.04
C ASP A 287 -0.03 3.01 -32.88
N ARG A 288 0.46 1.82 -33.26
CA ARG A 288 1.61 1.70 -34.18
C ARG A 288 1.34 2.33 -35.54
N SER A 289 0.11 2.18 -36.05
CA SER A 289 -0.31 2.79 -37.32
C SER A 289 -0.41 4.32 -37.20
N ALA A 290 -0.95 4.84 -36.10
CA ALA A 290 -1.04 6.27 -35.83
C ALA A 290 0.36 6.90 -35.74
N SER A 291 1.27 6.29 -34.98
CA SER A 291 2.66 6.76 -34.88
C SER A 291 3.38 6.75 -36.23
N ALA A 292 3.18 5.71 -37.05
CA ALA A 292 3.74 5.65 -38.41
C ALA A 292 3.20 6.72 -39.36
N LEU A 293 1.93 7.14 -39.21
CA LEU A 293 1.34 8.24 -39.97
C LEU A 293 1.96 9.58 -39.55
N VAL A 294 2.14 9.81 -38.25
CA VAL A 294 2.77 11.02 -37.72
C VAL A 294 4.23 11.13 -38.16
N GLU A 295 4.97 10.02 -38.19
CA GLU A 295 6.35 9.99 -38.69
C GLU A 295 6.44 10.37 -40.19
N ARG A 296 5.47 9.95 -41.00
CA ARG A 296 5.37 10.37 -42.42
C ARG A 296 5.10 11.87 -42.52
N LYS A 297 4.18 12.42 -41.71
CA LYS A 297 3.91 13.86 -41.65
C LYS A 297 5.18 14.65 -41.28
N LEU A 298 5.99 14.15 -40.34
CA LEU A 298 7.28 14.77 -39.97
C LEU A 298 8.29 14.78 -41.14
N LYS A 299 8.36 13.70 -41.93
CA LYS A 299 9.21 13.66 -43.15
C LYS A 299 8.73 14.64 -44.21
N ASP A 300 7.41 14.78 -44.38
CA ASP A 300 6.83 15.74 -45.31
C ASP A 300 7.04 17.20 -44.87
N VAL A 301 7.04 17.47 -43.56
CA VAL A 301 7.42 18.78 -42.99
C VAL A 301 8.85 19.14 -43.38
N GLN A 302 9.80 18.21 -43.24
CA GLN A 302 11.20 18.43 -43.62
C GLN A 302 11.32 18.73 -45.11
N LYS A 303 10.64 17.95 -45.96
CA LYS A 303 10.64 18.16 -47.41
C LYS A 303 10.04 19.51 -47.82
N LYS A 304 8.98 19.97 -47.15
CA LYS A 304 8.37 21.29 -47.41
C LYS A 304 9.26 22.44 -46.95
N ARG A 305 9.96 22.26 -45.83
CA ARG A 305 10.97 23.23 -45.35
C ARG A 305 12.12 23.36 -46.36
N ASP A 306 12.61 22.25 -46.89
CA ASP A 306 13.69 22.24 -47.89
C ASP A 306 13.26 22.89 -49.22
N ALA A 307 11.96 22.86 -49.52
CA ALA A 307 11.35 23.53 -50.68
C ALA A 307 10.99 25.01 -50.44
N GLY A 308 11.23 25.54 -49.23
CA GLY A 308 10.89 26.93 -48.86
C GLY A 308 9.40 27.19 -48.58
N ASP A 309 8.56 26.14 -48.49
CA ASP A 309 7.13 26.24 -48.18
C ASP A 309 6.88 26.19 -46.66
N THR A 310 7.15 27.32 -46.01
CA THR A 310 7.03 27.47 -44.54
C THR A 310 5.58 27.41 -44.06
N ALA A 311 4.63 27.92 -44.86
CA ALA A 311 3.20 27.87 -44.53
C ALA A 311 2.66 26.42 -44.54
N GLY A 312 3.05 25.63 -45.53
CA GLY A 312 2.70 24.20 -45.61
C GLY A 312 3.33 23.39 -44.48
N ALA A 313 4.59 23.67 -44.11
CA ALA A 313 5.27 23.01 -43.00
C ALA A 313 4.59 23.31 -41.65
N ARG A 314 4.21 24.57 -41.40
CA ARG A 314 3.50 24.97 -40.16
C ARG A 314 2.15 24.26 -40.00
N ARG A 315 1.38 24.13 -41.08
CA ARG A 315 0.08 23.44 -41.03
C ARG A 315 0.22 21.97 -40.58
N LEU A 316 1.18 21.25 -41.15
CA LEU A 316 1.44 19.85 -40.78
C LEU A 316 1.96 19.72 -39.34
N LEU A 317 2.79 20.67 -38.88
CA LEU A 317 3.25 20.70 -37.50
C LEU A 317 2.10 20.89 -36.50
N TYR A 318 1.11 21.73 -36.79
CA TYR A 318 -0.08 21.86 -35.94
C TYR A 318 -0.95 20.60 -35.92
N GLU A 319 -1.05 19.88 -37.03
CA GLU A 319 -1.73 18.57 -37.05
C GLU A 319 -1.00 17.55 -36.18
N ILE A 320 0.34 17.53 -36.23
CA ILE A 320 1.18 16.65 -35.39
C ILE A 320 1.04 17.02 -33.90
N LEU A 321 0.88 18.31 -33.56
CA LEU A 321 0.64 18.72 -32.17
C LEU A 321 -0.70 18.24 -31.62
N ALA A 322 -1.69 17.94 -32.48
CA ALA A 322 -3.00 17.46 -32.07
C ALA A 322 -3.08 15.92 -32.03
N GLU A 323 -2.29 15.22 -32.85
CA GLU A 323 -2.40 13.78 -33.08
C GLU A 323 -1.18 12.96 -32.60
N GLY A 324 -0.04 13.60 -32.32
CA GLY A 324 1.23 12.95 -32.02
C GLY A 324 1.42 12.56 -30.55
N ASP A 325 2.33 11.62 -30.32
CA ASP A 325 2.79 11.25 -28.96
C ASP A 325 3.64 12.37 -28.32
N ALA A 326 3.98 12.22 -27.03
CA ALA A 326 4.68 13.26 -26.26
C ALA A 326 6.04 13.66 -26.88
N ASP A 327 6.77 12.71 -27.48
CA ASP A 327 8.07 12.96 -28.09
C ASP A 327 7.90 13.64 -29.45
N GLN A 328 6.95 13.17 -30.26
CA GLN A 328 6.59 13.77 -31.56
C GLN A 328 6.08 15.21 -31.39
N VAL A 329 5.29 15.47 -30.35
CA VAL A 329 4.82 16.81 -29.98
C VAL A 329 5.99 17.70 -29.56
N SER A 330 6.94 17.18 -28.79
CA SER A 330 8.15 17.91 -28.40
C SER A 330 9.00 18.31 -29.61
N VAL A 331 9.21 17.38 -30.55
CA VAL A 331 9.92 17.64 -31.81
C VAL A 331 9.16 18.68 -32.65
N ALA A 332 7.84 18.56 -32.79
CA ALA A 332 7.04 19.51 -33.55
C ALA A 332 7.09 20.94 -32.95
N LYS A 333 7.05 21.07 -31.61
CA LYS A 333 7.21 22.36 -30.92
C LYS A 333 8.57 22.99 -31.19
N ASN A 334 9.63 22.21 -31.12
CA ASN A 334 10.99 22.70 -31.37
C ASN A 334 11.16 23.19 -32.83
N ILE A 335 10.59 22.46 -33.80
CA ILE A 335 10.65 22.84 -35.22
C ILE A 335 9.81 24.10 -35.47
N LEU A 336 8.63 24.24 -34.86
CA LEU A 336 7.82 25.46 -34.95
C LEU A 336 8.56 26.67 -34.38
N GLN A 337 9.23 26.52 -33.24
CA GLN A 337 9.99 27.59 -32.61
C GLN A 337 11.16 28.08 -33.50
N GLN A 338 11.83 27.15 -34.20
CA GLN A 338 12.86 27.51 -35.19
C GLN A 338 12.27 28.30 -36.37
N LEU A 339 11.12 27.87 -36.90
CA LEU A 339 10.40 28.55 -37.99
C LEU A 339 9.87 29.94 -37.62
N ASP A 340 9.74 30.27 -36.33
CA ASP A 340 9.33 31.59 -35.86
C ASP A 340 10.53 32.52 -35.58
N THR A 341 11.74 31.96 -35.58
CA THR A 341 13.00 32.70 -35.30
C THR A 341 13.75 33.08 -36.58
N ASP A 342 13.52 32.37 -37.69
CA ASP A 342 14.08 32.63 -39.04
C ASP A 342 13.21 33.61 -39.87
#